data_AF-A0A7V8ZJG5-F1
#
_entry.id   AF-A0A7V8ZJG5-F1
#
_cell.length_a   1.000
_cell.length_b   1.000
_cell.length_c   1.000
_cell.angle_alpha   90.00
_cell.angle_beta   90.00
_cell.angle_gamma   90.00
#
_symmetry.space_group_name_H-M   'P 1'
#
loop_
_entity.id
_entity.type
_entity.pdbx_description
1 polymer ?
#
loop_
_entity_poly.entity_id
_entity_poly.type
_entity_poly.pdbx_seq_one_letter_code
_entity_poly.pdbx_strand_id
1 'polypeptide(L)'
;PETAPIVPDPHPVVPRERHVHAIPTNAELKVARALELFNGSPHPRTVAGVTRSLGAPIVSARPSATEGSIVTIVVGWELSWYRYEVDLGDEGKGVRVAGQGTELDELDPVDQNSNAAADDRGALRLTAAVA
;
A
#
# COMPACT_ATOMS: atom_id res chain seq x y z
N PRO A 1 15.07 -42.81 42.86
CA PRO A 1 15.50 -42.33 41.53
C PRO A 1 14.65 -41.11 41.17
N GLU A 2 15.29 -39.95 41.15
CA GLU A 2 14.68 -38.62 41.11
C GLU A 2 14.29 -38.23 39.67
N THR A 3 13.03 -37.82 39.49
CA THR A 3 12.46 -37.34 38.23
C THR A 3 13.06 -35.96 37.89
N ALA A 4 13.89 -35.89 36.86
CA ALA A 4 14.48 -34.63 36.41
C ALA A 4 13.42 -33.69 35.79
N PRO A 5 13.47 -32.37 36.04
CA PRO A 5 12.52 -31.42 35.47
C PRO A 5 12.85 -31.11 34.00
N ILE A 6 11.82 -31.08 33.16
CA ILE A 6 11.91 -30.67 31.76
C ILE A 6 12.04 -29.15 31.72
N VAL A 7 13.22 -28.66 31.36
CA VAL A 7 13.46 -27.25 31.08
C VAL A 7 12.86 -26.94 29.70
N PRO A 8 11.95 -25.96 29.54
CA PRO A 8 11.45 -25.61 28.22
C PRO A 8 12.57 -24.98 27.39
N ASP A 9 12.72 -25.47 26.16
CA ASP A 9 13.68 -24.99 25.17
C ASP A 9 13.45 -23.49 24.91
N PRO A 10 14.45 -22.61 25.05
CA PRO A 10 14.31 -21.22 24.67
C PRO A 10 14.31 -21.15 23.15
N HIS A 11 13.12 -21.19 22.54
CA HIS A 11 12.99 -20.87 21.12
C HIS A 11 13.69 -19.52 20.86
N PRO A 12 14.69 -19.47 19.97
CA PRO A 12 15.28 -18.21 19.60
C PRO A 12 14.18 -17.35 18.96
N VAL A 13 13.80 -16.27 19.64
CA VAL A 13 13.07 -15.17 19.03
C VAL A 13 14.00 -14.61 17.95
N VAL A 14 13.87 -15.12 16.73
CA VAL A 14 14.58 -14.55 15.58
C VAL A 14 14.23 -13.06 15.55
N PRO A 15 15.21 -12.14 15.73
CA PRO A 15 14.93 -10.73 15.55
C PRO A 15 14.41 -10.61 14.12
N ARG A 16 13.17 -10.16 13.95
CA ARG A 16 12.69 -9.77 12.62
C ARG A 16 13.71 -8.74 12.14
N GLU A 17 14.53 -9.12 11.16
CA GLU A 17 15.50 -8.22 10.54
C GLU A 17 14.72 -7.05 9.99
N ARG A 18 14.66 -5.97 10.77
CA ARG A 18 14.14 -4.69 10.32
C ARG A 18 15.16 -4.21 9.31
N HIS A 19 14.99 -4.60 8.05
CA HIS A 19 15.74 -4.02 6.96
C HIS A 19 15.43 -2.54 6.98
N VAL A 20 16.35 -1.77 7.57
CA VAL A 20 16.28 -0.32 7.60
C VAL A 20 16.60 0.16 6.19
N HIS A 21 15.63 0.02 5.28
CA HIS A 21 15.66 0.80 4.04
C HIS A 21 15.52 2.25 4.47
N ALA A 22 16.49 3.08 4.10
CA ALA A 22 16.42 4.51 4.37
C ALA A 22 15.14 5.03 3.72
N ILE A 23 14.16 5.40 4.55
CA ILE A 23 12.90 5.92 4.04
C ILE A 23 13.22 7.23 3.32
N PRO A 24 12.87 7.36 2.02
CA PRO A 24 13.12 8.58 1.28
C PRO A 24 12.51 9.77 2.02
N THR A 25 13.22 10.89 2.14
CA THR A 25 12.67 12.09 2.79
C THR A 25 11.76 12.90 1.87
N ASN A 26 11.92 12.76 0.55
CA ASN A 26 11.05 13.40 -0.44
C ASN A 26 9.72 12.64 -0.57
N ALA A 27 8.59 13.36 -0.46
CA ALA A 27 7.24 12.84 -0.63
C ALA A 27 7.04 12.12 -1.98
N GLU A 28 7.54 12.68 -3.09
CA GLU A 28 7.41 12.07 -4.41
C GLU A 28 8.15 10.73 -4.50
N LEU A 29 9.34 10.64 -3.90
CA LEU A 29 10.11 9.40 -3.86
C LEU A 29 9.42 8.34 -2.99
N LYS A 30 8.79 8.73 -1.87
CA LYS A 30 7.97 7.81 -1.06
C LYS A 30 6.81 7.26 -1.88
N VAL A 31 6.10 8.13 -2.60
CA VAL A 31 4.98 7.72 -3.45
C VAL A 31 5.44 6.77 -4.55
N ALA A 32 6.50 7.14 -5.28
CA ALA A 32 7.05 6.29 -6.33
C ALA A 32 7.40 4.89 -5.79
N ARG A 33 8.08 4.82 -4.64
CA ARG A 33 8.44 3.56 -3.99
C ARG A 33 7.21 2.76 -3.55
N ALA A 34 6.19 3.41 -3.02
CA ALA A 34 4.96 2.75 -2.64
C ALA A 34 4.21 2.14 -3.84
N LEU A 35 4.21 2.83 -4.99
CA LEU A 35 3.64 2.29 -6.22
C LEU A 35 4.43 1.07 -6.72
N GLU A 36 5.76 1.05 -6.61
CA GLU A 36 6.57 -0.13 -6.93
C GLU A 36 6.18 -1.34 -6.07
N LEU A 37 6.06 -1.14 -4.75
CA LEU A 37 5.64 -2.18 -3.82
C LEU A 37 4.20 -2.66 -4.09
N PHE A 38 3.30 -1.74 -4.43
CA PHE A 38 1.94 -2.08 -4.87
C PHE A 38 1.96 -2.95 -6.13
N ASN A 39 2.75 -2.58 -7.14
CA ASN A 39 2.85 -3.31 -8.39
C ASN A 39 3.48 -4.70 -8.24
N GLY A 40 4.35 -4.90 -7.25
CA GLY A 40 4.89 -6.21 -6.88
C GLY A 40 3.93 -7.07 -6.05
N SER A 41 2.83 -6.52 -5.56
CA SER A 41 1.85 -7.24 -4.73
C SER A 41 0.79 -7.98 -5.59
N PRO A 42 -0.12 -8.75 -4.97
CA PRO A 42 -1.25 -9.35 -5.68
C PRO A 42 -2.35 -8.36 -6.11
N HIS A 43 -2.37 -7.13 -5.55
CA HIS A 43 -3.48 -6.16 -5.72
C HIS A 43 -3.71 -5.63 -7.15
N PRO A 44 -2.69 -5.48 -8.03
CA PRO A 44 -2.91 -5.11 -9.43
C PRO A 44 -3.90 -6.02 -10.16
N ARG A 45 -3.96 -7.32 -9.80
CA ARG A 45 -4.94 -8.24 -10.39
C ARG A 45 -6.38 -7.85 -10.09
N THR A 46 -6.66 -7.39 -8.88
CA THR A 46 -7.97 -6.89 -8.48
C THR A 46 -8.29 -5.61 -9.24
N VAL A 47 -7.36 -4.66 -9.28
CA VAL A 47 -7.53 -3.40 -10.02
C VAL A 47 -7.83 -3.65 -11.49
N ALA A 48 -7.08 -4.55 -12.14
CA ALA A 48 -7.32 -4.93 -13.53
C ALA A 48 -8.70 -5.57 -13.74
N GLY A 49 -9.16 -6.37 -12.78
CA GLY A 49 -10.48 -7.01 -12.82
C GLY A 49 -11.60 -5.98 -12.80
N VAL A 50 -11.52 -5.01 -11.90
CA VAL A 50 -12.54 -3.96 -11.76
C VAL A 50 -12.47 -2.97 -12.92
N THR A 51 -11.26 -2.61 -13.36
CA THR A 51 -11.02 -1.70 -14.51
C THR A 51 -11.68 -2.22 -15.79
N ARG A 52 -11.69 -3.54 -16.02
CA ARG A 52 -12.38 -4.13 -17.18
C ARG A 52 -13.89 -3.91 -17.19
N SER A 53 -14.50 -3.78 -16.01
CA SER A 53 -15.95 -3.62 -15.87
C SER A 53 -16.37 -2.15 -15.75
N LEU A 54 -15.58 -1.34 -15.04
CA LEU A 54 -15.92 0.03 -14.68
C LEU A 54 -15.10 1.09 -15.42
N GLY A 55 -14.13 0.70 -16.25
CA GLY A 55 -13.23 1.61 -16.94
C GLY A 55 -12.06 2.08 -16.06
N ALA A 56 -11.39 3.15 -16.50
CA ALA A 56 -10.20 3.67 -15.84
C ALA A 56 -10.53 4.25 -14.45
N PRO A 57 -9.84 3.82 -13.38
CA PRO A 57 -10.03 4.39 -12.06
C PRO A 57 -9.34 5.75 -11.91
N ILE A 58 -9.80 6.54 -10.93
CA ILE A 58 -8.97 7.55 -10.30
C ILE A 58 -7.95 6.86 -9.38
N VAL A 59 -6.72 7.38 -9.34
CA VAL A 59 -5.67 6.85 -8.48
C VAL A 59 -4.95 8.00 -7.76
N SER A 60 -5.02 7.98 -6.43
CA SER A 60 -4.32 8.90 -5.55
C SER A 60 -3.35 8.13 -4.68
N ALA A 61 -2.10 8.60 -4.57
CA ALA A 61 -1.10 8.04 -3.67
C ALA A 61 -0.41 9.15 -2.88
N ARG A 62 -0.49 9.08 -1.55
CA ARG A 62 -0.08 10.18 -0.66
C ARG A 62 0.62 9.64 0.59
N PRO A 63 1.75 10.24 1.02
CA PRO A 63 2.35 9.89 2.30
C PRO A 63 1.40 10.25 3.44
N SER A 64 1.37 9.42 4.48
CA SER A 64 0.64 9.73 5.70
C SER A 64 1.26 10.96 6.39
N ALA A 65 0.39 11.88 6.83
CA ALA A 65 0.80 13.07 7.57
C ALA A 65 1.23 12.73 9.01
N THR A 66 0.72 11.63 9.57
CA THR A 66 0.97 11.19 10.95
C THR A 66 2.08 10.15 11.03
N GLU A 67 2.23 9.31 10.00
CA GLU A 67 3.18 8.20 9.98
C GLU A 67 4.16 8.35 8.81
N GLY A 68 5.38 8.79 9.11
CA GLY A 68 6.38 9.14 8.07
C GLY A 68 6.80 7.98 7.15
N SER A 69 6.50 6.74 7.51
CA SER A 69 6.80 5.53 6.73
C SER A 69 5.63 5.03 5.91
N ILE A 70 4.41 5.50 6.19
CA ILE A 70 3.20 4.97 5.54
C ILE A 70 2.87 5.81 4.32
N VAL A 71 2.53 5.14 3.23
CA VAL A 71 1.91 5.76 2.06
C VAL A 71 0.55 5.11 1.83
N THR A 72 -0.47 5.95 1.70
CA THR A 72 -1.83 5.53 1.38
C THR A 72 -2.01 5.61 -0.12
N ILE A 73 -2.53 4.54 -0.72
CA ILE A 73 -2.90 4.47 -2.13
C ILE A 73 -4.41 4.23 -2.19
N VAL A 74 -5.12 5.10 -2.91
CA VAL A 74 -6.55 4.98 -3.17
C VAL A 74 -6.74 4.71 -4.66
N VAL A 75 -7.53 3.68 -4.97
CA VAL A 75 -7.98 3.35 -6.32
C VAL A 75 -9.51 3.39 -6.30
N GLY A 76 -10.10 4.27 -7.11
CA GLY A 76 -11.53 4.57 -7.06
C GLY A 76 -12.20 4.56 -8.43
N TRP A 77 -13.42 4.07 -8.46
CA TRP A 77 -14.42 4.17 -9.52
C TRP A 77 -15.69 4.81 -8.95
N GLU A 78 -16.61 5.21 -9.80
CA GLU A 78 -17.88 5.84 -9.40
C GLU A 78 -18.66 5.05 -8.32
N LEU A 79 -18.57 3.71 -8.35
CA LEU A 79 -19.33 2.80 -7.48
C LEU A 79 -18.48 1.95 -6.54
N SER A 80 -17.15 2.12 -6.52
CA SER A 80 -16.29 1.36 -5.61
C SER A 80 -14.95 2.05 -5.41
N TRP A 81 -14.41 1.97 -4.21
CA TRP A 81 -13.04 2.39 -3.96
C TRP A 81 -12.32 1.41 -3.04
N TYR A 82 -11.00 1.35 -3.17
CA TYR A 82 -10.11 0.59 -2.30
C TYR A 82 -9.01 1.51 -1.79
N ARG A 83 -8.72 1.39 -0.49
CA ARG A 83 -7.58 2.04 0.16
C ARG A 83 -6.58 0.98 0.56
N TYR A 84 -5.34 1.22 0.16
CA TYR A 84 -4.20 0.41 0.49
C TYR A 84 -3.21 1.23 1.29
N GLU A 85 -2.51 0.56 2.20
CA GLU A 85 -1.40 1.16 2.94
C GLU A 85 -0.13 0.38 2.67
N VAL A 86 0.93 1.13 2.45
CA VAL A 86 2.28 0.61 2.22
C VAL A 86 3.18 1.11 3.33
N ASP A 87 3.79 0.19 4.08
CA ASP A 87 4.76 0.50 5.12
C ASP A 87 6.18 0.47 4.54
N LEU A 88 6.73 1.64 4.20
CA LEU A 88 8.09 1.78 3.68
C LEU A 88 9.17 1.48 4.74
N GLY A 89 8.82 1.47 6.02
CA GLY A 89 9.73 1.13 7.11
C GLY A 89 9.86 -0.37 7.35
N ASP A 90 8.95 -1.15 6.76
CA ASP A 90 8.93 -2.62 6.83
C ASP A 90 8.33 -3.17 5.53
N GLU A 91 9.09 -3.08 4.43
CA GLU A 91 8.66 -3.53 3.10
C GLU A 91 8.30 -5.03 3.08
N GLY A 92 8.78 -5.81 4.06
CA GLY A 92 8.46 -7.22 4.23
C GLY A 92 6.99 -7.46 4.63
N LYS A 93 6.31 -6.48 5.22
CA LYS A 93 4.84 -6.52 5.42
C LYS A 93 4.06 -6.34 4.12
N GLY A 94 4.70 -5.79 3.08
CA GLY A 94 4.11 -5.53 1.79
C GLY A 94 2.97 -4.50 1.85
N VAL A 95 1.99 -4.68 0.96
CA VAL A 95 0.84 -3.79 0.81
C VAL A 95 -0.40 -4.41 1.44
N ARG A 96 -1.04 -3.68 2.37
CA ARG A 96 -2.27 -4.11 3.02
C ARG A 96 -3.48 -3.34 2.52
N VAL A 97 -4.65 -3.97 2.54
CA VAL A 97 -5.93 -3.28 2.35
C VAL A 97 -6.31 -2.63 3.67
N ALA A 98 -6.49 -1.32 3.67
CA ALA A 98 -6.85 -0.52 4.84
C ALA A 98 -8.33 -0.11 4.84
N GLY A 99 -8.99 -0.11 3.67
CA GLY A 99 -10.41 0.21 3.56
C GLY A 99 -10.97 -0.07 2.17
N GLN A 100 -12.30 -0.09 2.07
CA GLN A 100 -13.04 -0.10 0.83
C GLN A 100 -14.42 0.53 1.05
N GLY A 101 -15.05 1.01 -0.01
CA GLY A 101 -16.40 1.57 0.05
C GLY A 101 -17.03 1.66 -1.33
N THR A 102 -18.18 2.32 -1.41
CA THR A 102 -19.05 2.28 -2.60
C THR A 102 -19.27 3.64 -3.23
N GLU A 103 -18.98 4.74 -2.54
CA GLU A 103 -19.11 6.09 -3.07
C GLU A 103 -17.78 6.85 -2.95
N LEU A 104 -17.38 7.55 -4.02
CA LEU A 104 -16.14 8.36 -3.99
C LEU A 104 -16.22 9.51 -2.97
N ASP A 105 -17.41 9.99 -2.65
CA ASP A 105 -17.66 11.04 -1.65
C ASP A 105 -17.38 10.60 -0.20
N GLU A 106 -17.19 9.30 0.03
CA GLU A 106 -16.68 8.77 1.30
C GLU A 106 -15.18 9.05 1.49
N LEU A 107 -14.45 9.31 0.40
CA LEU A 107 -13.02 9.62 0.44
C LEU A 107 -12.79 11.07 0.82
N ASP A 108 -11.64 11.34 1.44
CA ASP A 108 -11.19 12.71 1.63
C ASP A 108 -11.06 13.42 0.27
N PRO A 109 -11.43 14.72 0.16
CA PRO A 109 -11.41 15.44 -1.12
C PRO A 109 -10.04 15.41 -1.82
N VAL A 110 -8.96 15.31 -1.04
CA VAL A 110 -7.60 15.20 -1.56
C VAL A 110 -7.34 13.84 -2.21
N ASP A 111 -7.99 12.77 -1.74
CA ASP A 111 -7.87 11.41 -2.30
C ASP A 111 -8.71 11.20 -3.56
N GLN A 112 -9.71 12.05 -3.78
CA GLN A 112 -10.45 12.09 -5.04
C GLN A 112 -9.63 12.72 -6.20
N ASN A 113 -8.57 13.47 -5.88
CA ASN A 113 -7.70 14.10 -6.86
C ASN A 113 -6.59 13.14 -7.30
N SER A 114 -6.67 12.68 -8.55
CA SER A 114 -5.72 11.72 -9.11
C SER A 114 -4.32 12.31 -9.28
N ASN A 115 -3.29 11.59 -8.81
CA ASN A 115 -1.87 11.88 -9.06
C ASN A 115 -1.09 10.68 -9.62
N ALA A 116 -1.81 9.59 -9.87
CA ALA A 116 -1.34 8.39 -10.53
C ALA A 116 -2.42 7.88 -11.50
N ALA A 117 -2.06 6.88 -12.29
CA ALA A 117 -2.96 6.18 -13.20
C ALA A 117 -2.70 4.68 -13.14
N ALA A 118 -3.76 3.89 -13.31
CA ALA A 118 -3.68 2.45 -13.52
C ALA A 118 -3.62 2.13 -15.02
N ASP A 119 -2.83 1.13 -15.41
CA ASP A 119 -2.88 0.54 -16.75
C ASP A 119 -3.86 -0.64 -16.85
N ASP A 120 -4.01 -1.23 -18.04
CA ASP A 120 -4.93 -2.36 -18.29
C ASP A 120 -4.61 -3.62 -17.47
N ARG A 121 -3.40 -3.71 -16.91
CA ARG A 121 -2.96 -4.79 -16.02
C ARG A 121 -3.10 -4.41 -14.54
N GLY A 122 -3.66 -3.25 -14.25
CA GLY A 122 -3.85 -2.71 -12.90
C GLY A 122 -2.56 -2.23 -12.24
N ALA A 123 -1.47 -2.09 -13.01
CA ALA A 123 -0.23 -1.53 -12.49
C ALA A 123 -0.35 -0.01 -12.41
N LEU A 124 0.12 0.56 -11.31
CA LEU A 124 0.01 1.98 -11.01
C LEU A 124 1.29 2.72 -11.39
N ARG A 125 1.16 3.92 -11.96
CA ARG A 125 2.28 4.82 -12.22
C ARG A 125 1.91 6.25 -11.87
N LEU A 126 2.87 7.02 -11.37
CA LEU A 126 2.72 8.46 -11.19
C LEU A 126 2.35 9.11 -12.53
N THR A 127 1.38 10.01 -12.48
CA THR A 127 1.13 10.94 -13.58
C THR A 127 1.97 12.18 -13.33
N ALA A 128 2.50 12.78 -14.39
CA ALA A 128 3.06 14.12 -14.25
C ALA A 128 1.93 15.03 -13.77
N ALA A 129 2.07 15.62 -12.58
CA ALA A 129 1.15 16.65 -12.13
C ALA A 129 1.14 17.74 -13.19
N VAL A 130 -0.02 18.00 -13.79
CA VAL A 130 -0.18 19.17 -14.65
C VAL A 130 -0.05 20.36 -13.71
N ALA A 131 1.05 21.10 -13.87
CA ALA A 131 1.38 22.30 -13.09
C ALA A 131 0.35 23.41 -13.29
#